data_AF-A0A835PD79-F1
#
_entry.id   AF-A0A835PD79-F1
#
_cell.length_a   1.000
_cell.length_b   1.000
_cell.length_c   1.000
_cell.angle_alpha   90.00
_cell.angle_beta   90.00
_cell.angle_gamma   90.00
#
_symmetry.space_group_name_H-M   'P 1'
#
loop_
_entity.id
_entity.type
_entity.pdbx_description
1 polymer ?
#
loop_
_entity_poly.entity_id
_entity_poly.type
_entity_poly.pdbx_seq_one_letter_code
_entity_poly.pdbx_strand_id
1 'polypeptide(L)'
;MFPSVDRPLVLVSILLAIGSFFFAVGDASTLESIPSLEKEMYLIVDGYPCVRLLNLSGEIGCSNPGENKIVAPVFRLERVYKQIGHSSAVLVPLHEMEDFFLRHDSLFPCIELDSPLNSCIIF
;
A
#
# COMPACT_ATOMS: atom_id res chain seq x y z
N MET A 1 49.18 40.95 -2.58
CA MET A 1 49.32 39.80 -3.50
C MET A 1 47.98 39.08 -3.52
N PHE A 2 47.10 39.41 -4.47
CA PHE A 2 45.80 38.75 -4.59
C PHE A 2 46.01 37.41 -5.31
N PRO A 3 45.49 36.27 -4.81
CA PRO A 3 45.66 35.01 -5.51
C PRO A 3 44.88 35.05 -6.83
N SER A 4 45.53 34.66 -7.92
CA SER A 4 44.89 34.44 -9.21
C SER A 4 43.96 33.24 -9.07
N VAL A 5 42.67 33.50 -8.91
CA VAL A 5 41.65 32.45 -8.89
C VAL A 5 41.55 31.88 -10.30
N ASP A 6 41.89 30.61 -10.46
CA ASP A 6 41.84 29.92 -11.75
C ASP A 6 40.40 29.86 -12.26
N ARG A 7 40.15 30.50 -13.41
CA ARG A 7 38.86 30.47 -14.14
C ARG A 7 38.16 29.10 -14.21
N PRO A 8 38.87 27.96 -14.43
CA PRO A 8 38.21 26.65 -14.42
C PRO A 8 37.66 26.26 -13.04
N LEU A 9 38.32 26.66 -11.95
CA LEU A 9 37.88 26.37 -10.58
C LEU A 9 36.56 27.09 -10.27
N VAL A 10 36.43 28.33 -10.74
CA VAL A 10 35.20 29.13 -10.59
C VAL A 10 34.04 28.48 -11.34
N LEU A 11 34.26 28.01 -12.57
CA LEU A 11 33.24 27.33 -13.37
C LEU A 11 32.79 26.02 -12.73
N VAL A 12 33.72 25.22 -12.22
CA VAL A 12 33.38 23.97 -11.50
C VAL A 12 32.56 24.25 -10.24
N SER A 13 32.94 25.28 -9.47
CA SER A 13 32.17 25.69 -8.29
C SER A 13 30.75 26.16 -8.63
N ILE A 14 30.59 26.90 -9.73
CA ILE A 14 29.27 27.36 -10.19
C ILE A 14 28.42 26.16 -10.64
N LEU A 15 28.99 25.22 -11.39
CA LEU A 15 28.28 24.01 -11.83
C LEU A 15 27.87 23.12 -10.66
N LEU A 16 28.73 22.97 -9.65
CA LEU A 16 28.40 22.24 -8.42
C LEU A 16 27.28 22.93 -7.63
N ALA A 17 27.32 24.25 -7.51
CA ALA A 17 26.29 25.02 -6.82
C ALA A 17 24.92 24.92 -7.53
N ILE A 18 24.92 25.02 -8.86
CA ILE A 18 23.72 24.90 -9.68
C ILE A 18 23.15 23.47 -9.59
N GLY A 19 24.00 22.45 -9.71
CA GLY A 19 23.59 21.05 -9.56
C GLY A 19 22.96 20.77 -8.20
N SER A 20 23.56 21.29 -7.12
CA SER A 20 23.05 21.17 -5.76
C SER A 20 21.69 21.85 -5.59
N PHE A 21 21.47 23.00 -6.24
CA PHE A 21 20.19 23.70 -6.24
C PHE A 21 19.09 22.92 -6.96
N PHE A 22 19.39 22.30 -8.11
CA PHE A 22 18.42 21.49 -8.84
C PHE A 22 18.03 20.21 -8.08
N PHE A 23 18.94 19.59 -7.32
CA PHE A 23 18.60 18.45 -6.47
C PHE A 23 17.77 18.83 -5.24
N ALA A 24 17.84 20.08 -4.78
CA ALA A 24 17.06 20.57 -3.65
C ALA A 24 15.63 21.00 -4.03
N VAL A 25 15.34 21.24 -5.31
CA VAL A 25 13.98 21.42 -5.83
C VAL A 25 13.35 20.05 -6.07
N GLY A 26 13.32 19.23 -5.02
CA GLY A 26 12.33 18.17 -4.90
C GLY A 26 11.02 18.83 -4.48
N ASP A 27 9.89 18.33 -5.00
CA ASP A 27 8.55 18.78 -4.65
C ASP A 27 8.33 18.55 -3.15
N ALA A 28 8.74 19.52 -2.34
CA ALA A 28 8.44 19.57 -0.92
C ALA A 28 6.98 20.00 -0.83
N SER A 29 6.07 19.09 -1.17
CA SER A 29 4.65 19.21 -0.89
C SER A 29 4.53 19.49 0.60
N THR A 30 4.30 20.76 0.94
CA THR A 30 4.23 21.20 2.32
C THR A 30 3.02 20.51 2.94
N LEU A 31 3.28 19.61 3.88
CA LEU A 31 2.25 18.89 4.63
C LEU A 31 1.63 19.87 5.64
N GLU A 32 0.92 20.86 5.13
CA GLU A 32 0.39 21.99 5.90
C GLU A 32 -0.80 21.62 6.79
N SER A 33 -1.40 20.45 6.60
CA SER A 33 -2.61 20.02 7.30
C SER A 33 -2.73 18.50 7.42
N ILE A 34 -3.52 18.03 8.40
CA ILE A 34 -3.81 16.59 8.56
C ILE A 34 -4.43 16.00 7.28
N PRO A 35 -5.40 16.65 6.62
CA PRO A 35 -5.94 16.14 5.34
C PRO A 35 -4.90 16.03 4.23
N SER A 36 -3.91 16.94 4.16
CA SER A 36 -2.84 16.83 3.15
C SER A 36 -1.86 15.70 3.48
N LEU A 37 -1.63 15.41 4.76
CA LEU A 37 -0.86 14.22 5.18
C LEU A 37 -1.60 12.92 4.90
N GLU A 38 -2.90 12.84 5.19
CA GLU A 38 -3.71 11.65 4.93
C GLU A 38 -3.68 11.26 3.46
N LYS A 39 -3.77 12.25 2.57
CA LYS A 39 -3.71 12.04 1.12
C LYS A 39 -2.37 11.49 0.63
N GLU A 40 -1.26 11.85 1.27
CA GLU A 40 0.06 11.31 0.94
C GLU A 40 0.34 9.95 1.60
N MET A 41 -0.33 9.65 2.72
CA MET A 41 -0.13 8.39 3.46
C MET A 41 -0.96 7.22 2.93
N TYR A 42 -2.15 7.49 2.38
CA TYR A 42 -3.09 6.45 1.99
C TYR A 42 -3.35 6.43 0.48
N LEU A 43 -3.31 5.24 -0.09
CA LEU A 43 -3.82 4.98 -1.43
C LEU A 43 -5.24 4.45 -1.31
N ILE A 44 -6.19 5.11 -1.99
CA ILE A 44 -7.55 4.60 -2.12
C ILE A 44 -7.52 3.48 -3.16
N VAL A 45 -8.07 2.33 -2.78
CA VAL A 45 -8.19 1.17 -3.67
C VAL A 45 -9.66 0.90 -3.93
N ASP A 46 -10.04 0.91 -5.20
CA ASP A 46 -11.39 0.56 -5.64
C ASP A 46 -11.57 -0.97 -5.66
N GLY A 47 -12.78 -1.43 -5.32
CA GLY A 47 -13.08 -2.85 -5.28
C GLY A 47 -14.51 -3.18 -4.84
N TYR A 48 -14.82 -4.47 -4.87
CA TYR A 48 -16.12 -5.01 -4.46
C TYR A 48 -16.01 -5.66 -3.08
N PRO A 49 -16.70 -5.15 -2.05
CA PRO A 49 -16.60 -5.67 -0.70
C PRO A 49 -17.45 -6.95 -0.53
N CYS A 50 -16.92 -7.91 0.21
CA CYS A 50 -17.74 -8.97 0.79
C CYS A 50 -18.64 -8.38 1.90
N VAL A 51 -19.95 -8.59 1.79
CA VAL A 51 -20.95 -8.05 2.72
C VAL A 51 -21.56 -9.14 3.59
N ARG A 52 -21.93 -8.80 4.83
CA ARG A 52 -22.67 -9.70 5.73
C ARG A 52 -24.15 -9.64 5.43
N LEU A 53 -24.72 -10.80 5.16
CA LEU A 53 -26.14 -11.03 4.96
C LEU A 53 -26.70 -11.79 6.16
N LEU A 54 -27.92 -11.45 6.55
CA LEU A 54 -28.64 -12.08 7.66
C LEU A 54 -29.82 -12.88 7.11
N ASN A 55 -29.99 -14.09 7.63
CA ASN A 55 -31.13 -14.96 7.36
C ASN A 55 -31.65 -15.54 8.70
N LEU A 56 -32.86 -16.11 8.71
CA LEU A 56 -33.46 -16.77 9.86
C LEU A 56 -32.61 -17.92 10.43
N SER A 57 -31.74 -18.50 9.60
CA SER A 57 -30.81 -19.56 9.98
C SER A 57 -29.44 -19.06 10.46
N GLY A 58 -29.18 -17.76 10.42
CA GLY A 58 -27.91 -17.17 10.83
C GLY A 58 -27.32 -16.20 9.80
N GLU A 59 -26.00 -16.12 9.77
CA GLU A 59 -25.27 -15.06 9.06
C GLU A 59 -24.34 -15.65 8.00
N ILE A 60 -24.21 -14.94 6.89
CA ILE A 60 -23.40 -15.33 5.73
C ILE A 60 -22.61 -14.11 5.24
N GLY A 61 -21.44 -14.35 4.65
CA GLY A 61 -20.55 -13.28 4.19
C GLY A 61 -19.77 -12.60 5.31
N CYS A 62 -19.30 -11.38 5.06
CA CYS A 62 -18.17 -10.83 5.82
C CYS A 62 -18.45 -9.50 6.51
N SER A 63 -17.67 -9.20 7.55
CA SER A 63 -17.77 -7.92 8.26
C SER A 63 -16.38 -7.39 8.58
N ASN A 64 -16.24 -6.08 8.45
CA ASN A 64 -15.04 -5.39 8.90
C ASN A 64 -14.93 -5.51 10.45
N PRO A 65 -13.80 -5.97 11.00
CA PRO A 65 -13.60 -6.13 12.45
C PRO A 65 -13.56 -4.80 13.25
N GLY A 66 -13.61 -3.63 12.57
CA GLY A 66 -13.73 -2.30 13.18
C GLY A 66 -12.45 -1.48 13.16
N GLU A 67 -12.55 -0.15 13.32
CA GLU A 67 -11.49 0.85 13.06
C GLU A 67 -10.14 0.58 13.77
N ASN A 68 -10.15 -0.06 14.93
CA ASN A 68 -8.93 -0.32 15.71
C ASN A 68 -8.17 -1.60 15.32
N LYS A 69 -8.61 -2.33 14.29
CA LYS A 69 -8.08 -3.66 13.93
C LYS A 69 -7.52 -3.78 12.50
N ILE A 70 -7.52 -2.71 11.70
CA ILE A 70 -7.32 -2.79 10.24
C ILE A 70 -5.98 -2.18 9.79
N VAL A 71 -4.94 -2.27 10.62
CA VAL A 71 -3.57 -2.00 10.17
C VAL A 71 -2.81 -3.32 10.21
N ALA A 72 -2.80 -4.00 9.08
CA ALA A 72 -2.12 -5.26 8.90
C ALA A 72 -1.20 -5.18 7.67
N PRO A 73 0.02 -5.73 7.74
CA PRO A 73 0.89 -5.80 6.57
C PRO A 73 0.21 -6.64 5.48
N VAL A 74 0.24 -6.16 4.24
CA VAL A 74 -0.29 -6.89 3.09
C VAL A 74 0.77 -7.88 2.59
N PHE A 75 0.42 -9.16 2.61
CA PHE A 75 1.26 -10.26 2.17
C PHE A 75 0.69 -10.90 0.91
N ARG A 76 1.46 -10.91 -0.18
CA ARG A 76 1.04 -11.61 -1.41
C ARG A 76 1.27 -13.11 -1.25
N LEU A 77 0.20 -13.88 -1.43
CA LEU A 77 0.28 -15.32 -1.41
C LEU A 77 0.93 -15.81 -2.71
N GLU A 78 2.08 -16.48 -2.58
CA GLU A 78 2.76 -17.11 -3.73
C GLU A 78 2.24 -18.51 -4.02
N ARG A 79 1.73 -19.19 -2.98
CA ARG A 79 1.10 -20.53 -3.04
C ARG A 79 0.16 -20.71 -1.84
N VAL A 80 -0.97 -21.38 -2.05
CA VAL A 80 -1.99 -21.75 -1.03
C VAL A 80 -1.42 -22.31 0.29
N TYR A 81 -0.34 -23.10 0.22
CA TYR A 81 0.23 -23.81 1.38
C TYR A 81 1.27 -23.02 2.19
N LYS A 82 1.59 -21.79 1.81
CA LYS A 82 2.53 -20.96 2.58
C LYS A 82 1.90 -20.59 3.92
N GLN A 83 2.60 -20.85 5.03
CA GLN A 83 2.13 -20.48 6.36
C GLN A 83 2.17 -18.97 6.54
N ILE A 84 1.07 -18.42 7.05
CA ILE A 84 0.93 -17.02 7.44
C ILE A 84 1.18 -16.97 8.95
N GLY A 85 2.36 -16.48 9.36
CA GLY A 85 2.82 -16.56 10.74
C GLY A 85 2.25 -15.50 11.69
N HIS A 86 1.64 -14.44 11.16
CA HIS A 86 1.13 -13.29 11.92
C HIS A 86 -0.21 -12.80 11.36
N SER A 87 -0.98 -12.03 12.15
CA SER A 87 -2.16 -11.32 11.66
C SER A 87 -1.75 -10.41 10.50
N SER A 88 -2.26 -10.68 9.30
CA SER A 88 -1.82 -10.04 8.06
C SER A 88 -2.97 -10.00 7.06
N ALA A 89 -3.01 -8.95 6.25
CA ALA A 89 -3.90 -8.92 5.09
C ALA A 89 -3.26 -9.75 3.98
N VAL A 90 -3.98 -10.67 3.35
CA VAL A 90 -3.43 -11.58 2.35
C VAL A 90 -3.98 -11.24 0.97
N LEU A 91 -3.10 -10.97 0.01
CA LEU A 91 -3.47 -10.81 -1.38
C LEU A 91 -3.44 -12.18 -2.07
N VAL A 92 -4.61 -12.71 -2.39
CA VAL A 92 -4.82 -14.04 -2.99
C VAL A 92 -5.18 -13.89 -4.47
N PRO A 93 -4.48 -14.56 -5.40
CA PRO A 93 -4.90 -14.60 -6.80
C PRO A 93 -6.29 -15.24 -6.95
N LEU A 94 -7.16 -14.68 -7.80
CA LEU A 94 -8.53 -15.16 -8.01
C LEU A 94 -8.61 -16.65 -8.35
N HIS A 95 -7.64 -17.18 -9.09
CA HIS A 95 -7.59 -18.60 -9.46
C HIS A 95 -7.22 -19.54 -8.30
N GLU A 96 -6.59 -19.04 -7.24
CA GLU A 96 -6.28 -19.80 -6.02
C GLU A 96 -7.32 -19.56 -4.91
N MET A 97 -8.33 -18.72 -5.17
CA MET A 97 -9.28 -18.27 -4.15
C MET A 97 -10.14 -19.42 -3.59
N GLU A 98 -10.64 -20.30 -4.47
CA GLU A 98 -11.44 -21.46 -4.06
C GLU A 98 -10.62 -22.40 -3.18
N ASP A 99 -9.41 -22.76 -3.61
CA ASP A 99 -8.49 -23.60 -2.84
C ASP A 99 -8.11 -22.96 -1.49
N PHE A 100 -7.97 -21.64 -1.45
CA PHE A 100 -7.70 -20.90 -0.22
C PHE A 100 -8.86 -20.97 0.78
N PHE A 101 -10.11 -20.85 0.31
CA PHE A 101 -11.29 -21.00 1.16
C PHE A 101 -11.50 -22.45 1.60
N LEU A 102 -11.23 -23.43 0.75
CA LEU A 102 -11.34 -24.84 1.13
C LEU A 102 -10.33 -25.23 2.22
N ARG A 103 -9.18 -24.55 2.29
CA ARG A 103 -8.17 -24.80 3.32
C ARG A 103 -8.60 -24.34 4.72
N HIS A 104 -9.40 -23.28 4.81
CA HIS A 104 -9.81 -22.71 6.08
C HIS A 104 -11.32 -22.70 6.14
N ASP A 105 -11.90 -23.55 7.00
CA ASP A 105 -13.35 -23.66 7.31
C ASP A 105 -14.00 -22.37 7.87
N SER A 106 -13.40 -21.20 7.64
CA SER A 106 -13.79 -19.91 8.19
C SER A 106 -13.93 -18.83 7.12
N LEU A 107 -15.10 -18.22 7.13
CA LEU A 107 -15.59 -17.12 6.31
C LEU A 107 -14.73 -15.86 6.48
N PHE A 108 -13.73 -15.66 5.63
CA PHE A 108 -12.88 -14.47 5.71
C PHE A 108 -13.41 -13.28 4.90
N PRO A 109 -13.26 -12.04 5.41
CA PRO A 109 -13.58 -10.80 4.69
C PRO A 109 -12.70 -10.61 3.46
N CYS A 110 -13.34 -10.66 2.30
CA CYS A 110 -12.72 -10.52 0.99
C CYS A 110 -13.09 -9.18 0.36
N ILE A 111 -12.10 -8.41 -0.09
CA ILE A 111 -12.30 -7.27 -0.98
C ILE A 111 -11.67 -7.64 -2.33
N GLU A 112 -12.52 -7.79 -3.35
CA GLU A 112 -12.08 -8.00 -4.72
C GLU A 112 -11.57 -6.68 -5.28
N LEU A 113 -10.29 -6.61 -5.68
CA LEU A 113 -9.68 -5.37 -6.16
C LEU A 113 -9.92 -5.19 -7.67
N ASP A 114 -10.41 -4.02 -8.06
CA ASP A 114 -10.64 -3.66 -9.47
C ASP A 114 -9.36 -3.06 -10.08
N SER A 115 -8.32 -3.88 -10.22
CA SER A 115 -6.99 -3.47 -10.73
C SER A 115 -6.25 -4.69 -11.32
N PRO A 116 -5.19 -4.56 -12.15
CA PRO A 116 -4.76 -5.57 -13.14
C PRO A 116 -4.17 -6.88 -12.56
N LEU A 117 -4.31 -7.09 -11.26
CA LEU A 117 -3.75 -8.18 -10.48
C LEU A 117 -4.68 -9.39 -10.35
N ASN A 118 -5.97 -9.30 -10.72
CA ASN A 118 -6.96 -10.38 -10.57
C ASN A 118 -6.83 -11.06 -9.20
N SER A 119 -6.89 -10.28 -8.13
CA SER A 119 -6.57 -10.72 -6.78
C SER A 119 -7.55 -10.16 -5.75
N CYS A 120 -7.77 -10.90 -4.67
CA CYS A 120 -8.62 -10.54 -3.55
C CYS A 120 -7.76 -10.26 -2.31
N ILE A 121 -8.03 -9.17 -1.58
CA ILE A 121 -7.43 -8.93 -0.26
C ILE A 121 -8.34 -9.55 0.81
N ILE A 122 -7.73 -10.36 1.67
CA ILE A 122 -8.38 -11.03 2.78
C ILE A 122 -7.81 -10.51 4.09
N PHE A 123 -8.66 -10.01 5.00
CA PHE A 123 -8.26 -9.45 6.30
C PHE A 123 -8.47 -10.41 7.47
#